data_AF-A0A8J5ZSL9-F1
#
_entry.id   AF-A0A8J5ZSL9-F1
#
_cell.length_a   1.000
_cell.length_b   1.000
_cell.length_c   1.000
_cell.angle_alpha   90.00
_cell.angle_beta   90.00
_cell.angle_gamma   90.00
#
_symmetry.space_group_name_H-M   'P 1'
#
loop_
_entity.id
_entity.type
_entity.pdbx_description
1 polymer ?
#
loop_
_entity_poly.entity_id
_entity_poly.type
_entity_poly.pdbx_seq_one_letter_code
_entity_poly.pdbx_strand_id
1 'polypeptide(L)'
;MRLQDEQLARQLMRLRGDIHQLKIEQTCDLHRRMLSDASCELQERDELSDLLCESPLAASFSLSTPLRLIGVTKMNISSRRFSLC
;
A
#
# COMPACT_ATOMS: atom_id res chain seq x y z
N MET A 1 -22.47 58.63 6.26
CA MET A 1 -22.85 57.30 5.75
C MET A 1 -21.70 56.62 5.00
N ARG A 2 -21.13 57.21 3.94
CA ARG A 2 -20.05 56.59 3.12
C ARG A 2 -18.84 56.05 3.89
N LEU A 3 -18.35 56.75 4.92
CA LEU A 3 -17.18 56.32 5.70
C LEU A 3 -17.42 54.99 6.45
N GLN A 4 -18.64 54.78 6.95
CA GLN A 4 -19.01 53.56 7.67
C GLN A 4 -19.09 52.38 6.71
N ASP A 5 -19.64 52.60 5.52
CA ASP A 5 -19.69 51.60 4.46
C ASP A 5 -18.28 51.20 3.97
N GLU A 6 -17.37 52.17 3.84
CA GLU A 6 -15.97 51.91 3.48
C GLU A 6 -15.22 51.13 4.57
N GLN A 7 -15.51 51.39 5.84
CA GLN A 7 -14.93 50.63 6.94
C GLN A 7 -15.47 49.20 6.98
N LEU A 8 -16.77 49.03 6.82
CA LEU A 8 -17.42 47.72 6.77
C LEU A 8 -16.91 46.89 5.59
N ALA A 9 -16.81 47.48 4.40
CA ALA A 9 -16.27 46.80 3.21
C ALA A 9 -14.84 46.30 3.44
N ARG A 10 -13.97 47.11 4.08
CA ARG A 10 -12.61 46.69 4.44
C ARG A 10 -12.59 45.52 5.42
N GLN A 11 -13.48 45.52 6.42
CA GLN A 11 -13.60 44.41 7.37
C GLN A 11 -14.08 43.13 6.68
N LEU A 12 -15.09 43.22 5.83
CA LEU A 12 -15.60 42.07 5.08
C LEU A 12 -14.57 41.49 4.13
N MET A 13 -13.77 42.33 3.46
CA MET A 13 -12.70 41.87 2.58
C MET A 13 -11.58 41.14 3.34
N ARG A 14 -11.23 41.61 4.55
CA ARG A 14 -10.29 40.91 5.44
C ARG A 14 -10.86 39.56 5.87
N LEU A 15 -12.08 39.55 6.40
CA LEU A 15 -12.74 38.33 6.85
C LEU A 15 -12.88 37.29 5.73
N ARG A 16 -13.15 37.73 4.50
CA ARG A 16 -13.18 36.85 3.33
C ARG A 16 -11.83 36.18 3.09
N GLY A 17 -10.73 36.93 3.22
CA GLY A 17 -9.37 36.41 3.13
C GLY A 17 -9.10 35.37 4.22
N ASP A 18 -9.43 35.70 5.46
CA ASP A 18 -9.22 34.81 6.62
C ASP A 18 -10.01 33.50 6.46
N ILE A 19 -11.28 33.59 6.05
CA ILE A 19 -12.11 32.41 5.78
C ILE A 19 -11.53 31.56 4.64
N HIS A 20 -11.00 32.19 3.59
CA HIS A 20 -10.40 31.46 2.49
C HIS A 20 -9.13 30.71 2.93
N GLN A 21 -8.27 31.37 3.71
CA GLN A 21 -7.08 30.76 4.28
C GLN A 21 -7.42 29.56 5.17
N LEU A 22 -8.39 29.72 6.08
CA LEU A 22 -8.86 28.64 6.96
C LEU A 22 -9.43 27.44 6.17
N LYS A 23 -10.14 27.70 5.06
CA LYS A 23 -10.63 26.64 4.19
C LYS A 23 -9.50 25.88 3.51
N ILE A 24 -8.47 26.59 3.04
CA ILE A 24 -7.29 25.94 2.44
C ILE A 24 -6.61 25.05 3.49
N GLU A 25 -6.34 25.58 4.68
CA GLU A 25 -5.71 24.84 5.78
C GLU A 25 -6.51 23.58 6.13
N GLN A 26 -7.83 23.69 6.27
CA GLN A 26 -8.70 22.54 6.53
C GLN A 26 -8.60 21.48 5.42
N THR A 27 -8.60 21.89 4.15
CA THR A 27 -8.48 20.93 3.04
C THR A 27 -7.10 20.26 2.98
N CYS A 28 -6.03 21.00 3.29
CA CYS A 28 -4.68 20.45 3.38
C CYS A 28 -4.57 19.44 4.53
N ASP A 29 -5.14 19.74 5.69
CA ASP A 29 -5.13 18.82 6.84
C ASP A 29 -5.93 17.55 6.56
N LEU A 30 -7.09 17.68 5.90
CA LEU A 30 -7.85 16.51 5.45
C LEU A 30 -7.02 15.66 4.48
N HIS A 31 -6.39 16.28 3.48
CA HIS A 31 -5.57 15.56 2.51
C HIS A 31 -4.38 14.86 3.17
N ARG A 32 -3.72 15.52 4.14
CA ARG A 32 -2.63 14.90 4.92
C ARG A 32 -3.10 13.65 5.66
N ARG A 33 -4.29 13.69 6.27
CA ARG A 33 -4.86 12.50 6.94
C ARG A 33 -5.11 11.37 5.95
N MET A 34 -5.73 11.65 4.81
CA MET A 34 -5.96 10.64 3.77
C MET A 34 -4.67 9.99 3.28
N LEU A 35 -3.61 10.78 3.08
CA LEU A 35 -2.30 10.26 2.69
C LEU A 35 -1.68 9.40 3.79
N SER A 36 -1.82 9.81 5.06
CA SER A 36 -1.38 9.03 6.21
C SER A 36 -2.11 7.70 6.31
N ASP A 37 -3.43 7.70 6.14
CA ASP A 37 -4.25 6.50 6.19
C ASP A 37 -3.83 5.52 5.07
N ALA A 38 -3.71 6.01 3.84
CA ALA A 38 -3.24 5.20 2.71
C ALA A 38 -1.81 4.65 2.90
N SER A 39 -0.93 5.43 3.55
CA SER A 39 0.43 4.99 3.86
C SER A 39 0.43 3.89 4.94
N CYS A 40 -0.44 4.02 5.94
CA CYS A 40 -0.61 3.01 7.00
C CYS A 40 -1.13 1.70 6.41
N GLU A 41 -2.18 1.76 5.59
CA GLU A 41 -2.72 0.57 4.91
C GLU A 41 -1.68 -0.12 4.02
N LEU A 42 -0.82 0.64 3.33
CA LEU A 42 0.26 0.07 2.54
C LEU A 42 1.29 -0.64 3.42
N GLN A 43 1.70 0.01 4.52
CA GLN A 43 2.66 -0.57 5.46
C GLN A 43 2.12 -1.86 6.08
N GLU A 44 0.86 -1.90 6.51
CA GLU A 44 0.23 -3.12 7.04
C GLU A 44 0.24 -4.26 6.02
N ARG A 45 0.02 -3.96 4.73
CA ARG A 45 0.08 -4.95 3.65
C ARG A 45 1.50 -5.47 3.41
N ASP A 46 2.50 -4.59 3.47
CA ASP A 46 3.90 -4.97 3.32
C ASP A 46 4.35 -5.83 4.51
N GLU A 47 4.00 -5.46 5.75
CA GLU A 47 4.27 -6.26 6.96
C GLU A 47 3.61 -7.64 6.89
N LEU A 48 2.36 -7.73 6.42
CA LEU A 48 1.68 -9.00 6.20
C LEU A 48 2.34 -9.83 5.10
N SER A 49 2.81 -9.19 4.02
CA SER A 49 3.52 -9.87 2.93
C SER A 49 4.84 -10.46 3.43
N ASP A 50 5.62 -9.72 4.22
CA ASP A 50 6.87 -10.18 4.81
C ASP A 50 6.62 -11.38 5.75
N LEU A 51 5.60 -11.32 6.61
CA LEU A 51 5.21 -12.45 7.47
C LEU A 51 4.80 -13.69 6.67
N LEU A 52 4.13 -13.53 5.54
CA LEU A 52 3.74 -14.64 4.66
C LEU A 52 4.93 -15.18 3.84
N CYS A 53 5.91 -14.34 3.54
CA CYS A 53 7.13 -14.70 2.80
C CYS A 53 8.19 -15.35 3.71
N GLU A 54 8.13 -15.14 5.03
CA GLU A 54 8.90 -15.91 6.02
C GLU A 54 8.38 -17.34 6.24
N SER A 55 7.25 -17.72 5.61
CA SER A 55 6.89 -19.13 5.45
C SER A 55 8.01 -19.83 4.67
N PRO A 56 8.59 -20.94 5.18
CA PRO A 56 9.79 -21.49 4.61
C PRO A 56 9.53 -21.78 3.13
N LEU A 57 10.38 -21.24 2.27
CA LEU A 57 10.47 -21.46 0.82
C LEU A 57 10.71 -22.96 0.48
N ALA A 58 9.85 -23.84 0.97
CA ALA A 58 9.98 -25.29 0.97
C ALA A 58 8.90 -25.97 0.12
N ALA A 59 8.04 -25.21 -0.57
CA ALA A 59 7.00 -25.77 -1.43
C ALA A 59 7.19 -25.53 -2.94
N SER A 60 8.04 -24.59 -3.37
CA SER A 60 8.20 -24.26 -4.79
C SER A 60 9.15 -25.20 -5.56
N PHE A 61 9.88 -26.09 -4.88
CA PHE A 61 10.65 -27.18 -5.50
C PHE A 61 10.13 -28.58 -5.16
N SER A 62 8.88 -28.67 -4.70
CA SER A 62 8.19 -29.95 -4.59
C SER A 62 7.88 -30.46 -5.99
N LEU A 63 8.52 -31.57 -6.41
CA LEU A 63 8.06 -32.37 -7.54
C LEU A 63 6.54 -32.47 -7.52
N SER A 64 5.90 -32.25 -8.67
CA SER A 64 4.44 -32.36 -8.83
C SER A 64 3.95 -33.61 -8.10
N THR A 65 2.97 -33.44 -7.22
CA THR A 65 2.30 -34.46 -6.40
C THR A 65 2.14 -35.85 -7.03
N PRO A 66 1.82 -36.03 -8.34
CA PRO A 66 1.75 -37.36 -8.95
C PRO A 66 3.05 -38.18 -8.88
N LEU A 67 4.23 -37.54 -8.97
CA LEU A 67 5.51 -38.25 -8.98
C LEU A 67 5.88 -38.79 -7.59
N ARG A 68 5.56 -38.05 -6.52
CA ARG A 68 5.76 -38.52 -5.14
C ARG A 68 4.90 -39.72 -4.81
N LEU A 69 3.67 -39.78 -5.31
CA LEU A 69 2.75 -40.88 -5.04
C LEU A 69 3.26 -42.22 -5.59
N ILE A 70 4.04 -42.18 -6.67
CA ILE A 70 4.66 -43.35 -7.31
C ILE A 70 6.10 -43.58 -6.78
N GLY A 71 6.51 -42.87 -5.72
CA GLY A 71 7.83 -43.04 -5.10
C GLY A 71 8.98 -42.39 -5.88
N VAL A 72 8.70 -41.56 -6.88
CA VAL A 72 9.73 -40.89 -7.68
C VAL A 72 10.26 -39.66 -6.94
N THR A 73 11.57 -39.66 -6.69
CA THR A 73 12.30 -38.55 -6.04
C THR A 73 13.18 -37.80 -7.02
N LYS A 74 13.68 -36.61 -6.63
CA LYS A 74 14.57 -35.79 -7.49
C LYS A 74 15.82 -36.56 -7.92
N MET A 75 16.33 -37.42 -7.03
CA MET A 75 17.45 -38.33 -7.29
C MET A 75 17.16 -39.35 -8.39
N ASN A 76 15.91 -39.85 -8.50
CA ASN A 76 15.50 -40.77 -9.57
C ASN A 76 15.59 -40.09 -10.94
N ILE A 77 15.20 -38.81 -11.02
CA ILE A 77 15.17 -38.04 -12.28
C ILE A 77 16.57 -37.55 -12.67
N SER A 78 17.38 -37.11 -11.70
CA SER A 78 18.72 -36.56 -11.97
C SER A 78 19.76 -37.63 -12.29
N SER A 79 19.49 -38.91 -11.99
CA SER A 79 20.40 -40.03 -12.23
C SER A 79 20.51 -40.43 -13.72
N ARG A 80 19.56 -40.04 -14.59
CA ARG A 80 19.51 -40.27 -16.06
C ARG A 80 20.51 -41.31 -16.61
N ARG A 81 20.44 -42.57 -16.16
CA ARG A 81 21.04 -43.71 -16.85
C ARG A 81 19.92 -44.40 -17.61
N PHE A 82 19.63 -43.88 -18.78
CA PHE A 82 18.93 -44.67 -19.78
C PHE A 82 19.91 -45.73 -20.29
N SER A 83 19.78 -46.97 -19.82
CA SER A 83 20.27 -48.11 -20.58
C SER A 83 19.21 -48.39 -21.64
N LEU A 84 19.52 -48.10 -22.90
CA LEU A 84 18.67 -48.48 -24.03
C LEU A 84 18.91 -49.98 -24.31
N CYS A 85 17.82 -50.75 -24.33
CA CYS A 85 17.75 -52.02 -25.05
C CYS A 85 17.03 -51.76 -26.38
#